data_AF-A0A2V7GM80-F1
#
_entry.id   AF-A0A2V7GM80-F1
#
_cell.length_a   1.000
_cell.length_b   1.000
_cell.length_c   1.000
_cell.angle_alpha   90.00
_cell.angle_beta   90.00
_cell.angle_gamma   90.00
#
_symmetry.space_group_name_H-M   'P 1'
#
loop_
_entity.id
_entity.type
_entity.pdbx_description
1 polymer ?
#
loop_
_entity_poly.entity_id
_entity_poly.type
_entity_poly.pdbx_seq_one_letter_code
_entity_poly.pdbx_strand_id
1 'polypeptide(L)'
;ASRTEDAILADLGATDDSFQLEALWAAIVEQLEAFHEFSPVLRRALLHEHHFDVEKWEERLGNLLRPSTTPATASQNDLFE
;
A
#
# COMPACT_ATOMS: atom_id res chain seq x y z
N ALA A 1 23.04 -11.75 -25.82
CA ALA A 1 22.07 -11.94 -24.73
C ALA A 1 20.71 -12.19 -25.37
N SER A 2 20.06 -13.31 -25.05
CA SER A 2 18.77 -13.68 -25.63
C SER A 2 17.66 -12.90 -24.92
N ARG A 3 16.73 -12.33 -25.69
CA ARG A 3 15.57 -11.55 -25.20
C ARG A 3 14.75 -12.27 -24.12
N THR A 4 14.83 -13.60 -24.09
CA THR A 4 14.16 -14.46 -23.11
C THR A 4 14.86 -14.51 -21.75
N GLU A 5 16.19 -14.37 -21.70
CA GLU A 5 16.97 -14.40 -20.45
C GLU A 5 16.76 -13.11 -19.65
N ASP A 6 16.76 -11.95 -20.32
CA ASP A 6 16.42 -10.66 -19.70
C ASP A 6 14.95 -10.61 -19.23
N ALA A 7 14.03 -11.25 -19.95
CA ALA A 7 12.62 -11.33 -19.57
C ALA A 7 12.41 -12.22 -18.32
N ILE A 8 13.13 -13.33 -18.20
CA ILE A 8 13.08 -14.20 -17.01
C ILE A 8 13.76 -13.51 -15.82
N LEU A 9 14.86 -12.79 -16.01
CA LEU A 9 15.50 -12.01 -14.96
C LEU A 9 14.66 -10.80 -14.51
N ALA A 10 13.86 -10.21 -15.39
CA ALA A 10 12.88 -9.17 -15.02
C ALA A 10 11.63 -9.73 -14.33
N ASP A 11 11.28 -11.00 -14.60
CA ASP A 11 10.19 -11.71 -13.93
C ASP A 11 10.60 -12.22 -12.53
N LEU A 12 11.82 -12.77 -12.41
CA LEU A 12 12.45 -13.13 -11.12
C LEU A 12 12.88 -11.89 -10.32
N GLY A 13 13.29 -10.84 -11.03
CA GLY A 13 13.57 -9.52 -10.53
C GLY A 13 12.40 -8.58 -10.82
N ALA A 14 11.17 -9.04 -10.53
CA ALA A 14 10.01 -8.18 -10.34
C ALA A 14 10.51 -6.96 -9.57
N THR A 15 10.60 -5.86 -10.31
CA THR A 15 11.47 -4.71 -10.02
C THR A 15 11.53 -4.40 -8.54
N ASP A 16 12.73 -4.20 -8.01
CA ASP A 16 13.04 -3.84 -6.62
C ASP A 16 12.01 -2.85 -6.03
N ASP A 17 11.56 -1.88 -6.83
CA ASP A 17 10.51 -0.90 -6.51
C ASP A 17 9.15 -1.51 -6.13
N SER A 18 8.69 -2.55 -6.82
CA SER A 18 7.41 -3.23 -6.54
C SER A 18 7.46 -4.02 -5.24
N PHE A 19 8.59 -4.66 -4.96
CA PHE A 19 8.84 -5.35 -3.70
C PHE A 19 8.97 -4.36 -2.54
N GLN A 20 9.69 -3.25 -2.73
CA GLN A 20 9.81 -2.17 -1.76
C GLN A 20 8.46 -1.50 -1.48
N LEU A 21 7.62 -1.35 -2.50
CA LEU A 21 6.27 -0.84 -2.34
C LEU A 21 5.45 -1.79 -1.47
N GLU A 22 5.38 -3.08 -1.79
CA GLU A 22 4.66 -4.09 -0.98
C GLU A 22 5.20 -4.19 0.47
N ALA A 23 6.51 -4.08 0.68
CA ALA A 23 7.10 -4.04 2.01
C ALA A 23 6.69 -2.76 2.78
N LEU A 24 6.65 -1.61 2.10
CA LEU A 24 6.15 -0.35 2.66
C LEU A 24 4.66 -0.45 3.01
N TRP A 25 3.87 -1.12 2.17
CA TRP A 25 2.46 -1.41 2.43
C TRP A 25 2.27 -2.22 3.71
N ALA A 26 3.03 -3.31 3.86
CA ALA A 26 2.99 -4.13 5.06
C ALA A 26 3.39 -3.33 6.32
N ALA A 27 4.46 -2.55 6.24
CA ALA A 27 4.92 -1.74 7.36
C ALA A 27 3.90 -0.68 7.79
N ILE A 28 3.21 -0.04 6.85
CA ILE A 28 2.19 0.96 7.18
C ILE A 28 0.95 0.30 7.81
N VAL A 29 0.55 -0.88 7.33
CA VAL A 29 -0.56 -1.65 7.93
C VAL A 29 -0.24 -2.06 9.36
N GLU A 30 0.95 -2.60 9.61
CA GLU A 30 1.41 -2.96 10.96
C GLU A 30 1.41 -1.73 11.89
N GLN A 31 1.85 -0.58 11.38
CA GLN A 31 1.86 0.65 12.15
C GLN A 31 0.44 1.17 12.47
N LEU A 32 -0.52 1.01 11.54
CA LEU A 32 -1.93 1.33 11.77
C LEU A 32 -2.56 0.42 12.83
N GLU A 33 -2.24 -0.88 12.83
CA GLU A 33 -2.68 -1.79 13.89
C GLU A 33 -2.14 -1.37 15.27
N ALA A 34 -0.87 -0.96 15.34
CA ALA A 34 -0.29 -0.45 16.59
C ALA A 34 -1.00 0.83 17.08
N PHE A 35 -1.49 1.68 16.17
CA PHE A 35 -2.31 2.83 16.55
C PHE A 35 -3.66 2.43 17.13
N HIS A 36 -4.29 1.36 16.62
CA HIS A 36 -5.53 0.83 17.20
C HIS A 36 -5.39 0.40 18.67
N GLU A 37 -4.19 -0.01 19.10
CA GLU A 37 -3.91 -0.38 20.48
C GLU A 37 -3.75 0.83 21.43
N PHE A 38 -3.74 2.05 20.90
CA PHE A 38 -3.61 3.24 21.74
C PHE A 38 -4.78 3.38 22.71
N SER A 39 -4.44 3.57 24.00
CA SER A 39 -5.44 3.85 25.01
C SER A 39 -6.25 5.12 24.66
N PRO A 40 -7.54 5.19 25.03
CA PRO A 40 -8.36 6.38 24.80
C PRO A 40 -7.82 7.65 25.45
N VAL A 41 -6.96 7.52 26.46
CA VAL A 41 -6.29 8.65 27.11
C VAL A 41 -5.15 9.18 26.22
N LEU A 42 -4.32 8.28 25.68
CA LEU A 42 -3.26 8.65 24.75
C LEU A 42 -3.80 9.28 23.46
N ARG A 43 -4.88 8.72 22.89
CA ARG A 43 -5.57 9.30 21.72
C ARG A 43 -6.02 10.75 22.00
N ARG A 44 -6.59 11.01 23.18
CA ARG A 44 -6.99 12.36 23.60
C ARG A 44 -5.81 13.30 23.81
N ALA A 45 -4.71 12.83 24.44
CA ALA A 45 -3.51 13.64 24.62
C ALA A 45 -2.88 14.03 23.28
N LEU A 46 -2.77 13.08 22.35
CA LEU A 46 -2.28 13.35 20.99
C LEU A 46 -3.15 14.41 20.27
N LEU A 47 -4.47 14.32 20.39
CA LEU A 47 -5.39 15.27 19.77
C LEU A 47 -5.27 16.67 20.40
N HIS A 48 -5.28 16.77 21.73
CA HIS A 48 -5.40 18.05 22.43
C HIS A 48 -4.07 18.74 22.70
N GLU A 49 -2.98 18.00 22.89
CA GLU A 49 -1.66 18.54 23.21
C GLU A 49 -0.78 18.65 21.97
N HIS A 50 -0.91 17.70 21.05
CA HIS A 50 -0.07 17.61 19.85
C HIS A 50 -0.82 17.89 18.54
N HIS A 51 -2.13 18.20 18.61
CA HIS A 51 -2.99 18.44 17.43
C HIS A 51 -2.94 17.30 16.41
N PHE A 52 -2.71 16.08 16.90
CA PHE A 52 -2.63 14.87 16.10
C PHE A 52 -3.90 14.05 16.27
N ASP A 53 -4.76 14.10 15.25
CA ASP A 53 -5.97 13.31 15.16
C ASP A 53 -5.65 11.94 14.55
N VAL A 54 -5.58 10.93 15.42
CA VAL A 54 -5.25 9.55 15.07
C VAL A 54 -6.28 8.98 14.08
N GLU A 55 -7.58 9.23 14.28
CA GLU A 55 -8.66 8.70 13.43
C GLU A 55 -8.59 9.30 12.02
N LYS A 56 -8.41 10.63 11.95
CA LYS A 56 -8.24 11.31 10.65
C LYS A 56 -6.97 10.87 9.93
N TRP A 57 -5.93 10.53 10.67
CA TRP A 57 -4.67 10.06 10.09
C TRP A 57 -4.79 8.62 9.58
N GLU A 58 -5.43 7.73 10.35
CA GLU A 58 -5.81 6.37 9.94
C GLU A 58 -6.66 6.41 8.65
N GLU A 59 -7.66 7.28 8.57
CA GLU A 59 -8.51 7.44 7.37
C GLU A 59 -7.70 7.90 6.14
N ARG A 60 -6.83 8.90 6.32
CA ARG A 60 -6.00 9.43 5.22
C ARG A 60 -5.03 8.39 4.70
N LEU A 61 -4.41 7.62 5.59
CA LEU A 61 -3.55 6.52 5.18
C LEU A 61 -4.35 5.43 4.50
N GLY A 62 -5.48 4.98 5.05
CA GLY A 62 -6.32 3.98 4.40
C GLY A 62 -6.75 4.39 2.97
N ASN A 63 -7.01 5.68 2.75
CA ASN A 63 -7.34 6.22 1.44
C ASN A 63 -6.14 6.29 0.47
N LEU A 64 -4.96 6.66 0.97
CA LEU A 64 -3.71 6.68 0.19
C LEU A 64 -3.27 5.25 -0.17
N LEU A 65 -3.54 4.34 0.76
CA LEU A 65 -3.32 2.91 0.68
C LEU A 65 -4.52 2.19 0.03
N ARG A 66 -5.47 2.88 -0.59
CA ARG A 66 -6.43 2.16 -1.40
C ARG A 66 -5.77 1.91 -2.75
N PRO A 67 -5.52 0.65 -3.17
CA PRO A 67 -5.03 0.39 -4.51
C PRO A 67 -5.96 1.11 -5.47
N SER A 68 -5.37 1.90 -6.38
CA SER A 68 -6.13 2.63 -7.37
C SER A 68 -6.91 1.59 -8.17
N THR A 69 -8.20 1.43 -7.88
CA THR A 69 -9.11 0.70 -8.76
C THR A 69 -9.26 1.57 -10.00
N THR A 70 -8.23 1.62 -10.83
CA THR A 70 -8.43 1.78 -12.25
C THR A 70 -9.19 0.52 -12.63
N PRO A 71 -10.45 0.60 -13.08
CA PRO A 71 -11.06 -0.57 -13.69
C PRO A 71 -10.16 -0.89 -14.88
N ALA A 72 -9.42 -2.00 -14.78
CA ALA A 72 -8.78 -2.58 -15.93
C ALA A 72 -9.92 -2.96 -16.87
N THR A 73 -10.29 -2.02 -17.73
CA THR A 73 -10.99 -2.30 -18.97
C THR A 73 -9.92 -2.86 -19.91
N ALA A 74 -9.27 -3.94 -19.48
CA ALA A 74 -8.41 -4.74 -20.31
C ALA A 74 -9.37 -5.64 -21.07
N SER A 75 -9.64 -5.22 -22.30
CA SER A 75 -10.38 -5.92 -23.34
C SER A 75 -10.16 -7.43 -23.26
N GLN A 76 -11.09 -8.15 -22.64
CA GLN A 76 -11.19 -9.61 -22.71
C GLN A 76 -11.76 -10.11 -24.05
N ASN A 77 -11.71 -9.29 -25.12
CA ASN A 77 -12.47 -9.55 -26.35
C ASN A 77 -11.64 -9.79 -27.62
N ASP A 78 -10.32 -9.98 -27.54
CA ASP A 78 -9.46 -10.20 -28.73
C ASP A 78 -8.60 -11.48 -28.64
N LEU A 79 -9.08 -12.53 -27.98
CA LEU A 79 -8.36 -13.83 -27.92
C LEU A 79 -9.04 -14.96 -28.72
N PHE A 80 -10.05 -14.65 -29.55
CA PHE A 80 -10.78 -15.65 -30.33
C PHE A 80 -11.07 -15.25 -31.80
N GLU A 81 -10.32 -14.31 -32.38
CA GLU A 81 -10.31 -14.06 -33.84
C GLU A 81 -8.97 -14.46 -34.46
#